data_AF-A0A0C9X507-F1
#
_entry.id   AF-A0A0C9X507-F1
#
_cell.length_a   1.000
_cell.length_b   1.000
_cell.length_c   1.000
_cell.angle_alpha   90.00
_cell.angle_beta   90.00
_cell.angle_gamma   90.00
#
_symmetry.space_group_name_H-M   'P 1'
#
loop_
_entity.id
_entity.type
_entity.pdbx_description
1 polymer ?
#
loop_
_entity_poly.entity_id
_entity_poly.type
_entity_poly.pdbx_seq_one_letter_code
_entity_poly.pdbx_strand_id
1 'polypeptide(L)'
;MVELNGNYTLRASPVGGVGGMFATSNGTFKIVTVAAQVPPTFDRQTWKITPIKHKKDTYTIVLFHKDDVTLGGSWALDGVNEAVPHGPIITAAETFEWHITPTGNAEIPNTFNIQPITKAVGASYYVGTDEENQVVIKIIPILEHPVILPPYWQIQ
;
A
#
# COMPACT_ATOMS: atom_id res chain seq x y z
N MET A 1 14.60 -14.57 -1.29
CA MET A 1 13.72 -13.53 -0.71
C MET A 1 13.89 -12.32 -1.61
N VAL A 2 12.81 -11.79 -2.17
CA VAL A 2 12.88 -10.61 -3.06
C VAL A 2 12.92 -9.37 -2.15
N GLU A 3 14.02 -8.64 -2.16
CA GLU A 3 14.15 -7.38 -1.45
C GLU A 3 13.57 -6.27 -2.34
N LEU A 4 12.51 -5.59 -1.88
CA LEU A 4 11.92 -4.47 -2.58
C LEU A 4 12.73 -3.20 -2.31
N ASN A 5 13.53 -2.77 -3.27
CA ASN A 5 14.29 -1.52 -3.18
C ASN A 5 14.35 -0.86 -4.56
N GLY A 6 13.60 0.23 -4.72
CA GLY A 6 13.49 0.91 -6.01
C GLY A 6 12.20 1.70 -6.17
N ASN A 7 11.94 2.11 -7.40
CA ASN A 7 10.76 2.85 -7.80
C ASN A 7 9.78 1.89 -8.48
N TYR A 8 8.55 1.83 -7.99
CA TYR A 8 7.56 0.86 -8.42
C TYR A 8 6.20 1.49 -8.62
N THR A 9 5.39 0.85 -9.44
CA THR A 9 3.94 1.03 -9.45
C THR A 9 3.29 -0.06 -8.60
N LEU A 10 2.19 0.30 -7.92
CA LEU A 10 1.47 -0.62 -7.04
C LEU A 10 0.07 -0.82 -7.61
N ARG A 11 -0.15 -1.96 -8.27
CA ARG A 11 -1.45 -2.32 -8.84
C ARG A 11 -2.30 -3.04 -7.79
N ALA A 12 -3.48 -2.50 -7.51
CA ALA A 12 -4.43 -3.07 -6.57
C ALA A 12 -5.03 -4.38 -7.10
N SER A 13 -5.15 -5.36 -6.20
CA SER A 13 -5.80 -6.65 -6.45
C SER A 13 -6.49 -7.20 -5.18
N PRO A 14 -7.52 -8.06 -5.33
CA PRO A 14 -8.20 -8.38 -6.59
C PRO A 14 -9.09 -7.22 -7.05
N VAL A 15 -8.86 -6.69 -8.25
CA VAL A 15 -9.75 -5.69 -8.88
C VAL A 15 -10.20 -6.23 -10.24
N GLY A 16 -11.51 -6.33 -10.44
CA GLY A 16 -12.09 -6.75 -11.71
C GLY A 16 -11.99 -5.66 -12.76
N GLY A 17 -11.39 -5.95 -13.92
CA GLY A 17 -11.32 -5.03 -15.06
C GLY A 17 -10.03 -5.11 -15.88
N VAL A 18 -10.11 -4.73 -17.16
CA VAL A 18 -8.98 -4.64 -18.09
C VAL A 18 -8.27 -3.30 -17.86
N GLY A 19 -6.96 -3.31 -17.63
CA GLY A 19 -6.13 -2.10 -17.51
C GLY A 19 -5.48 -1.88 -16.14
N GLY A 20 -5.99 -2.50 -15.08
CA GLY A 20 -5.44 -2.38 -13.72
C GLY A 20 -5.62 -0.99 -13.09
N MET A 21 -5.77 -0.97 -11.77
CA MET A 21 -5.88 0.27 -10.99
C MET A 21 -4.66 0.40 -10.09
N PHE A 22 -3.98 1.53 -10.14
CA PHE A 22 -2.69 1.75 -9.49
C PHE A 22 -2.80 2.79 -8.40
N ALA A 23 -2.12 2.58 -7.28
CA ALA A 23 -2.06 3.55 -6.19
C ALA A 23 -1.53 4.90 -6.71
N THR A 24 -2.30 5.95 -6.46
CA THR A 24 -2.14 7.27 -7.06
C THR A 24 -2.18 8.32 -5.97
N SER A 25 -1.15 9.15 -5.90
CA SER A 25 -1.13 10.30 -5.00
C SER A 25 -2.07 11.42 -5.48
N ASN A 26 -2.78 12.04 -4.54
CA ASN A 26 -3.61 13.22 -4.78
C ASN A 26 -2.99 14.51 -4.20
N GLY A 27 -1.70 14.48 -3.88
CA GLY A 27 -0.97 15.54 -3.19
C GLY A 27 -0.65 15.18 -1.74
N THR A 28 0.06 16.06 -1.02
CA THR A 28 0.44 15.85 0.40
C THR A 28 -0.75 16.05 1.33
N PHE A 29 -0.86 15.23 2.38
CA PHE A 29 -2.00 15.21 3.33
C PHE A 29 -3.33 14.91 2.66
N LYS A 30 -3.30 14.13 1.58
CA LYS A 30 -4.49 13.69 0.85
C LYS A 30 -4.56 12.18 0.82
N ILE A 31 -5.78 11.69 0.72
CA ILE A 31 -6.08 10.26 0.58
C ILE A 31 -5.41 9.75 -0.70
N VAL A 32 -4.73 8.61 -0.59
CA VAL A 32 -4.23 7.84 -1.73
C VAL A 32 -5.42 7.12 -2.34
N THR A 33 -5.62 7.27 -3.64
CA THR A 33 -6.67 6.55 -4.38
C THR A 33 -6.05 5.58 -5.37
N VAL A 34 -6.86 4.80 -6.08
CA VAL A 34 -6.42 4.05 -7.23
C VAL A 34 -6.97 4.64 -8.52
N ALA A 35 -6.16 4.65 -9.58
CA ALA A 35 -6.55 5.13 -10.90
C ALA A 35 -5.88 4.30 -11.99
N ALA A 36 -6.45 4.31 -13.20
CA ALA A 36 -5.78 3.72 -14.37
C ALA A 36 -4.44 4.40 -14.63
N GLN A 37 -3.50 3.68 -15.22
CA GLN A 37 -2.20 4.23 -15.62
C GLN A 37 -2.32 4.91 -16.99
N VAL A 38 -2.52 6.22 -16.97
CA VAL A 38 -2.70 7.07 -18.16
C VAL A 38 -1.87 8.35 -18.01
N PRO A 39 -1.58 9.10 -19.09
CA PRO A 39 -0.72 10.28 -19.00
C PRO A 39 -1.07 11.28 -17.87
N PRO A 40 -2.36 11.57 -17.55
CA PRO A 40 -2.71 12.46 -16.43
C PRO A 40 -2.41 11.94 -15.02
N THR A 41 -2.16 10.64 -14.84
CA THR A 41 -1.92 10.00 -13.53
C THR A 41 -0.52 9.41 -13.39
N PHE A 42 0.19 9.22 -14.49
CA PHE A 42 1.48 8.51 -14.55
C PHE A 42 2.52 8.99 -13.52
N ASP A 43 2.75 10.31 -13.46
CA ASP A 43 3.74 10.89 -12.54
C ASP A 43 3.34 10.81 -11.05
N ARG A 44 2.11 10.39 -10.75
CA ARG A 44 1.57 10.27 -9.38
C ARG A 44 1.45 8.82 -8.90
N GLN A 45 1.89 7.87 -9.72
CA GLN A 45 1.71 6.42 -9.50
C GLN A 45 3.01 5.67 -9.25
N THR A 46 4.14 6.37 -9.25
CA THR A 46 5.46 5.80 -8.97
C THR A 46 5.82 6.04 -7.51
N TRP A 47 6.12 4.97 -6.79
CA TRP A 47 6.42 4.98 -5.37
C TRP A 47 7.81 4.38 -5.14
N LYS A 48 8.65 5.10 -4.42
CA LYS A 48 9.92 4.60 -3.90
C LYS A 48 9.64 3.72 -2.70
N ILE A 49 9.93 2.43 -2.84
CA ILE A 49 9.92 1.46 -1.74
C ILE A 49 11.35 1.28 -1.26
N THR A 50 11.58 1.44 0.04
CA THR A 50 12.92 1.35 0.64
C THR A 50 12.88 0.45 1.87
N PRO A 51 13.76 -0.58 1.97
CA PRO A 51 13.80 -1.46 3.13
C PRO A 51 14.35 -0.72 4.35
N ILE A 52 13.77 -0.99 5.52
CA ILE A 52 14.30 -0.51 6.79
C ILE A 52 15.41 -1.45 7.26
N LYS A 53 16.62 -0.89 7.40
CA LYS A 53 17.78 -1.67 7.88
C LYS A 53 17.47 -2.34 9.21
N HIS A 54 17.86 -3.61 9.32
CA HIS A 54 17.70 -4.44 10.52
C HIS A 54 16.24 -4.75 10.92
N LYS A 55 15.25 -4.44 10.08
CA LYS A 55 13.85 -4.87 10.27
C LYS A 55 13.42 -5.75 9.10
N LYS A 56 13.10 -7.00 9.39
CA LYS A 56 12.64 -7.97 8.38
C LYS A 56 11.30 -7.51 7.79
N ASP A 57 11.15 -7.64 6.47
CA ASP A 57 9.90 -7.39 5.74
C ASP A 57 9.28 -6.01 6.05
N THR A 58 10.10 -5.02 6.40
CA THR A 58 9.67 -3.68 6.82
C THR A 58 10.22 -2.64 5.87
N TYR A 59 9.35 -1.77 5.35
CA TYR A 59 9.67 -0.84 4.29
C TYR A 59 8.99 0.52 4.50
N THR A 60 9.51 1.56 3.86
CA THR A 60 8.77 2.81 3.62
C THR A 60 8.19 2.81 2.22
N ILE A 61 7.04 3.47 2.03
CA ILE A 61 6.43 3.70 0.71
C ILE A 61 6.28 5.20 0.54
N VAL A 62 7.08 5.81 -0.33
CA VAL A 62 7.14 7.27 -0.52
C VAL A 62 6.92 7.62 -1.98
N LEU A 63 6.15 8.66 -2.27
CA LEU A 63 5.96 9.13 -3.64
C LEU A 63 7.32 9.46 -4.29
N PHE A 64 7.58 8.92 -5.48
CA PHE A 64 8.79 9.23 -6.23
C PHE A 64 8.61 10.57 -6.96
N HIS A 65 9.51 11.51 -6.69
CA HIS A 65 9.61 12.78 -7.42
C HIS A 65 10.88 12.76 -8.28
N LYS A 66 10.76 13.05 -9.58
CA LYS A 66 11.89 13.05 -10.54
C LYS A 66 13.02 14.00 -10.13
N ASP A 67 12.68 15.08 -9.44
CA ASP A 67 13.63 16.12 -9.01
C ASP A 67 14.13 15.92 -7.56
N ASP A 68 13.88 14.75 -6.95
CA ASP A 68 14.29 14.37 -5.58
C ASP A 68 14.02 15.44 -4.51
N VAL A 69 12.98 16.26 -4.74
CA VAL A 69 12.53 17.24 -3.75
C VAL A 69 11.73 16.47 -2.71
N THR A 70 12.27 16.38 -1.49
CA THR A 70 11.65 15.75 -0.31
C THR A 70 10.42 16.54 0.16
N LEU A 71 9.37 16.60 -0.65
CA LEU A 71 8.12 17.31 -0.35
C LEU A 71 7.08 16.45 0.39
N GLY A 72 7.51 15.35 1.01
CA GLY A 72 6.61 14.39 1.63
C GLY A 72 5.95 13.49 0.60
N GLY A 73 4.89 12.80 1.01
CA GLY A 73 4.24 11.78 0.18
C GLY A 73 4.43 10.35 0.68
N SER A 74 4.87 10.15 1.93
CA SER A 74 4.88 8.80 2.51
C SER A 74 3.46 8.33 2.74
N TRP A 75 3.18 7.06 2.49
CA TRP A 75 1.94 6.44 2.97
C TRP A 75 1.91 6.48 4.49
N ALA A 76 0.78 6.87 5.05
CA ALA A 76 0.51 6.92 6.48
C ALA A 76 -0.94 6.49 6.74
N LEU A 77 -1.19 6.00 7.96
CA LEU A 77 -2.56 5.86 8.45
C LEU A 77 -3.15 7.24 8.73
N ASP A 78 -4.40 7.46 8.34
CA ASP A 78 -5.18 8.51 8.98
C ASP A 78 -5.37 8.12 10.45
N GLY A 79 -5.01 9.01 11.38
CA GLY A 79 -5.00 8.67 12.81
C GLY A 79 -3.82 7.77 13.26
N VAL A 80 -2.58 8.07 12.86
CA VAL A 80 -1.33 7.35 13.23
C VAL A 80 -1.25 6.90 14.71
N ASN A 81 -1.80 7.68 15.65
CA ASN A 81 -1.71 7.42 17.09
C ASN A 81 -2.82 6.49 17.63
N GLU A 82 -3.70 6.01 16.76
CA GLU A 82 -4.79 5.15 17.17
C GLU A 82 -4.34 3.71 17.40
N ALA A 83 -4.92 3.06 18.40
CA ALA A 83 -4.54 1.72 18.79
C ALA A 83 -4.90 0.67 17.73
N VAL A 84 -5.96 0.91 16.95
CA VAL A 84 -6.49 0.00 15.94
C VAL A 84 -6.44 0.69 14.57
N PRO A 85 -5.62 0.19 13.63
CA PRO A 85 -5.54 0.76 12.30
C PRO A 85 -6.86 0.64 11.56
N HIS A 86 -7.33 1.75 11.00
CA HIS A 86 -8.52 1.79 10.16
C HIS A 86 -8.46 2.99 9.22
N GLY A 87 -9.50 3.13 8.39
CA GLY A 87 -9.66 4.30 7.54
C GLY A 87 -8.75 4.30 6.30
N PRO A 88 -8.70 5.45 5.62
CA PRO A 88 -7.92 5.61 4.40
C PRO A 88 -6.43 5.73 4.68
N ILE A 89 -5.65 5.36 3.67
CA ILE A 89 -4.23 5.69 3.59
C ILE A 89 -4.11 7.11 3.05
N ILE A 90 -3.38 7.94 3.77
CA ILE A 90 -3.07 9.31 3.37
C ILE A 90 -1.59 9.43 3.01
N THR A 91 -1.24 10.50 2.33
CA THR A 91 0.15 10.94 2.19
C THR A 91 0.55 11.84 3.36
N ALA A 92 1.77 11.68 3.88
CA ALA A 92 2.31 12.50 4.96
C ALA A 92 3.72 13.02 4.65
N ALA A 93 4.13 14.07 5.35
CA ALA A 93 5.49 14.61 5.25
C ALA A 93 6.55 13.70 5.90
N GLU A 94 6.18 13.06 7.01
CA GLU A 94 7.01 12.08 7.72
C GLU A 94 6.99 10.73 7.02
N THR A 95 8.00 9.90 7.25
CA THR A 95 8.09 8.53 6.73
C THR A 95 7.52 7.52 7.70
N PHE A 96 6.67 6.63 7.23
CA PHE A 96 6.08 5.56 8.03
C PHE A 96 6.50 4.18 7.54
N GLU A 97 6.60 3.26 8.49
CA GLU A 97 6.96 1.88 8.25
C GLU A 97 5.72 1.04 7.93
N TRP A 98 5.90 0.07 7.04
CA TRP A 98 4.89 -0.87 6.60
C TRP A 98 5.50 -2.27 6.55
N HIS A 99 4.71 -3.28 6.92
CA HIS A 99 5.07 -4.66 6.64
C HIS A 99 4.68 -5.01 5.20
N ILE A 100 5.64 -5.46 4.40
CA ILE A 100 5.40 -5.90 3.02
C ILE A 100 5.93 -7.32 2.85
N THR A 101 5.02 -8.26 2.60
CA THR A 101 5.32 -9.69 2.52
C THR A 101 4.79 -10.29 1.23
N PRO A 102 5.51 -11.23 0.59
CA PRO A 102 5.01 -11.90 -0.60
C PRO A 102 3.76 -12.73 -0.26
N THR A 103 2.74 -12.72 -1.12
CA THR A 103 1.51 -13.48 -0.91
C THR A 103 1.73 -15.00 -0.99
N GLY A 104 2.84 -15.44 -1.59
CA GLY A 104 3.09 -16.85 -1.90
C GLY A 104 2.28 -17.36 -3.10
N ASN A 105 1.55 -16.49 -3.81
CA ASN A 105 0.84 -16.87 -5.03
C ASN A 105 1.84 -17.21 -6.15
N ALA A 106 1.86 -18.47 -6.57
CA ALA A 106 2.74 -18.96 -7.62
C ALA A 106 2.28 -18.60 -9.05
N GLU A 107 1.00 -18.27 -9.22
CA GLU A 107 0.41 -17.98 -10.54
C GLU A 107 0.62 -16.53 -10.95
N ILE A 108 0.64 -15.60 -9.99
CA ILE A 108 0.80 -14.16 -10.23
C ILE A 108 2.09 -13.68 -9.57
N PRO A 109 3.16 -13.41 -10.36
CA PRO A 109 4.44 -12.98 -9.81
C PRO A 109 4.35 -11.57 -9.21
N ASN A 110 5.28 -11.28 -8.30
CA ASN A 110 5.45 -9.98 -7.64
C ASN A 110 4.18 -9.49 -6.92
N THR A 111 3.47 -10.40 -6.26
CA THR A 111 2.30 -10.09 -5.46
C THR A 111 2.65 -10.05 -3.97
N PHE A 112 2.24 -8.97 -3.31
CA PHE A 112 2.58 -8.69 -1.92
C PHE A 112 1.35 -8.26 -1.12
N ASN A 113 1.27 -8.67 0.13
CA ASN A 113 0.41 -8.04 1.12
C ASN A 113 1.15 -6.85 1.73
N ILE A 114 0.42 -5.77 1.98
CA ILE A 114 0.93 -4.59 2.70
C ILE A 114 0.10 -4.47 3.97
N GLN A 115 0.76 -4.30 5.11
CA GLN A 115 0.11 -4.27 6.43
C GLN A 115 0.69 -3.13 7.27
N PRO A 116 -0.13 -2.45 8.08
CA PRO A 116 0.36 -1.46 9.03
C PRO A 116 1.19 -2.12 10.13
N ILE A 117 2.19 -1.41 10.66
CA ILE A 117 2.87 -1.81 11.89
C ILE A 117 1.93 -1.51 13.07
N THR A 118 1.37 -2.55 13.69
CA THR A 118 0.42 -2.38 14.81
C THR A 118 0.57 -3.48 15.86
N LYS A 119 0.13 -3.17 17.09
CA LYS A 119 -0.02 -4.12 18.20
C LYS A 119 -1.47 -4.62 18.37
N ALA A 120 -2.40 -4.15 17.54
CA ALA A 120 -3.80 -4.58 17.58
C ALA A 120 -3.91 -6.08 17.32
N VAL A 121 -4.80 -6.74 18.06
CA VAL A 121 -5.05 -8.20 17.98
C VAL A 121 -6.52 -8.47 17.64
N GLY A 122 -6.85 -9.72 17.31
CA GLY A 122 -8.23 -10.15 17.01
C GLY A 122 -8.64 -10.05 15.54
N ALA A 123 -7.85 -9.37 14.72
CA ALA A 123 -8.02 -9.29 13.27
C ALA A 123 -6.65 -9.15 12.58
N SER A 124 -6.63 -9.47 11.30
CA SER A 124 -5.54 -9.11 10.39
C SER A 124 -5.90 -7.83 9.64
N TYR A 125 -4.93 -6.94 9.48
CA TYR A 125 -5.09 -5.64 8.83
C TYR A 125 -4.28 -5.62 7.54
N TYR A 126 -4.92 -5.31 6.43
CA TYR A 126 -4.29 -5.26 5.12
C TYR A 126 -4.64 -3.97 4.41
N VAL A 127 -3.69 -3.42 3.65
CA VAL A 127 -3.99 -2.32 2.75
C VAL A 127 -4.68 -2.88 1.50
N GLY A 128 -5.86 -2.36 1.19
CA GLY A 128 -6.64 -2.70 0.00
C GLY A 128 -7.34 -1.47 -0.56
N THR A 129 -8.42 -1.69 -1.32
CA THR A 129 -9.24 -0.62 -1.88
C THR A 129 -10.71 -0.76 -1.50
N ASP A 130 -11.44 0.35 -1.46
CA ASP A 130 -12.90 0.36 -1.28
C ASP A 130 -13.66 0.68 -2.58
N GLU A 131 -14.98 0.80 -2.46
CA GLU A 131 -15.90 1.09 -3.57
C GLU A 131 -15.73 2.51 -4.13
N GLU A 132 -15.12 3.41 -3.36
CA GLU A 132 -14.82 4.78 -3.76
C GLU A 132 -13.42 4.90 -4.41
N ASN A 133 -12.75 3.77 -4.67
CA ASN A 133 -11.38 3.70 -5.15
C ASN A 133 -10.36 4.35 -4.21
N GLN A 134 -10.65 4.46 -2.92
CA GLN A 134 -9.68 4.88 -1.92
C GLN A 134 -8.80 3.69 -1.53
N VAL A 135 -7.54 3.97 -1.21
CA VAL A 135 -6.67 2.99 -0.57
C VAL A 135 -6.97 3.03 0.92
N VAL A 136 -7.33 1.88 1.50
CA VAL A 136 -7.86 1.78 2.87
C VAL A 136 -7.30 0.59 3.62
N ILE A 137 -7.41 0.60 4.94
CA ILE A 137 -7.21 -0.59 5.77
C ILE A 137 -8.46 -1.48 5.72
N LYS A 138 -8.29 -2.70 5.21
CA LYS A 138 -9.25 -3.80 5.29
C LYS A 138 -8.95 -4.65 6.51
N ILE A 139 -9.99 -4.85 7.32
CA ILE A 139 -9.94 -5.63 8.56
C ILE A 139 -10.54 -7.00 8.24
N ILE A 140 -9.76 -8.06 8.44
CA ILE A 140 -10.19 -9.45 8.24
C ILE A 140 -10.14 -10.16 9.60
N PRO A 141 -11.28 -10.55 10.18
CA PRO A 141 -11.29 -11.27 11.46
C PRO A 141 -10.59 -12.63 11.35
N ILE A 142 -9.90 -13.05 12.42
CA ILE A 142 -9.10 -14.28 12.42
C ILE A 142 -9.96 -15.56 12.33
N LEU A 143 -11.26 -15.47 12.65
CA LEU A 143 -12.17 -16.61 12.81
C LEU A 143 -13.15 -16.82 11.65
N GLU A 144 -13.01 -16.11 10.53
CA GLU A 144 -14.03 -16.17 9.48
C GLU A 144 -13.88 -17.35 8.51
N HIS A 145 -14.94 -18.17 8.48
CA HIS A 145 -15.32 -19.02 7.36
C HIS A 145 -16.50 -18.35 6.64
N PRO A 146 -16.49 -18.22 5.30
CA PRO A 146 -15.48 -18.71 4.36
C PRO A 146 -14.17 -17.91 4.39
N VAL A 147 -13.09 -18.51 3.87
CA VAL A 147 -11.77 -17.88 3.78
C VAL A 147 -11.86 -16.63 2.90
N ILE A 148 -11.78 -15.45 3.52
CA ILE A 148 -11.69 -14.18 2.79
C ILE A 148 -10.25 -14.05 2.28
N LEU A 149 -10.09 -13.97 0.96
CA LEU A 149 -8.79 -13.70 0.36
C LEU A 149 -8.35 -12.26 0.74
N PRO A 150 -7.20 -12.07 1.40
CA PRO A 150 -6.74 -10.72 1.73
C PRO A 150 -6.42 -9.93 0.45
N PRO A 151 -6.61 -8.60 0.47
CA PRO A 151 -6.16 -7.77 -0.63
C PRO A 151 -4.65 -7.88 -0.78
N TYR A 152 -4.19 -7.76 -2.02
CA TYR A 152 -2.78 -7.82 -2.36
C TYR A 152 -2.46 -6.82 -3.47
N TRP A 153 -1.18 -6.49 -3.58
CA TRP A 153 -0.66 -5.53 -4.53
C TRP A 153 0.33 -6.22 -5.45
N GLN A 154 0.17 -6.03 -6.76
CA GLN A 154 1.21 -6.39 -7.71
C GLN A 154 2.18 -5.22 -7.82
N ILE A 155 3.44 -5.45 -7.46
CA ILE A 155 4.49 -4.42 -7.44
C ILE A 155 5.34 -4.58 -8.70
N GLN A 156 5.40 -3.54 -9.53
CA GLN A 156 6.00 -3.55 -10.87
C GLN A 156 6.96 -2.40 -11.08
#